data_AF-A0A2H0PEQ7-F1
#
_entry.id   AF-A0A2H0PEQ7-F1
#
_cell.length_a   1.000
_cell.length_b   1.000
_cell.length_c   1.000
_cell.angle_alpha   90.00
_cell.angle_beta   90.00
_cell.angle_gamma   90.00
#
_symmetry.space_group_name_H-M   'P 1'
#
loop_
_entity.id
_entity.type
_entity.pdbx_description
1 polymer ?
#
loop_
_entity_poly.entity_id
_entity_poly.type
_entity_poly.pdbx_seq_one_letter_code
_entity_poly.pdbx_strand_id
1 'polypeptide(L)'
;MTKAEIIEQIYEKVGFSKKESAEIVELVFDLMKETLEKGDKIKISGFGNFVVRQKRPRIGRNPQTGESIEISSRRVLTFRPSQVLKAALNTGK
;
A
#
# COMPACT_ATOMS: atom_id res chain seq x y z
N MET A 1 11.62 -4.87 -7.89
CA MET A 1 10.42 -4.42 -8.60
C MET A 1 10.09 -2.98 -8.23
N THR A 2 10.56 -2.05 -9.05
CA THR A 2 10.28 -0.61 -9.04
C THR A 2 9.09 -0.29 -9.95
N LYS A 3 8.58 0.96 -9.93
CA LYS A 3 7.53 1.39 -10.86
C LYS A 3 7.94 1.23 -12.33
N ALA A 4 9.18 1.58 -12.67
CA ALA A 4 9.71 1.42 -14.03
C ALA A 4 9.74 -0.05 -14.46
N GLU A 5 10.14 -0.96 -13.55
CA GLU A 5 10.13 -2.40 -13.81
C GLU A 5 8.70 -2.94 -13.99
N ILE A 6 7.70 -2.41 -13.27
CA ILE A 6 6.29 -2.77 -13.47
C ILE A 6 5.81 -2.36 -14.86
N ILE A 7 6.12 -1.12 -15.28
CA ILE A 7 5.75 -0.60 -16.60
C ILE A 7 6.37 -1.46 -17.71
N GLU A 8 7.66 -1.78 -17.60
CA GLU A 8 8.35 -2.62 -18.58
C GLU A 8 7.74 -4.02 -18.66
N GLN A 9 7.44 -4.65 -17.52
CA GLN A 9 6.80 -5.98 -17.52
C GLN A 9 5.37 -5.97 -18.09
N ILE A 10 4.62 -4.88 -17.92
CA ILE A 10 3.28 -4.74 -18.52
C ILE A 10 3.42 -4.56 -20.03
N TYR A 11 4.34 -3.70 -20.47
CA TYR A 11 4.69 -3.50 -21.87
C TYR A 11 5.02 -4.84 -22.56
N GLU A 12 5.92 -5.64 -21.96
CA GLU A 12 6.35 -6.93 -22.49
C GLU A 12 5.22 -7.97 -22.57
N LYS A 13 4.27 -7.95 -21.63
CA LYS A 13 3.24 -9.00 -21.51
C LYS A 13 1.95 -8.71 -22.25
N VAL A 14 1.57 -7.43 -22.34
CA VAL A 14 0.23 -7.04 -22.81
C VAL A 14 0.29 -6.40 -24.20
N GLY A 15 1.47 -6.04 -24.69
CA GLY A 15 1.67 -5.53 -26.05
C GLY A 15 1.19 -4.09 -26.27
N PHE A 16 0.85 -3.37 -25.20
CA PHE A 16 0.65 -1.93 -25.25
C PHE A 16 1.96 -1.22 -25.59
N SER A 17 1.91 0.04 -26.01
CA SER A 17 3.11 0.87 -26.07
C SER A 17 3.67 1.14 -24.66
N LYS A 18 4.97 1.48 -24.56
CA LYS A 18 5.57 1.88 -23.29
C LYS A 18 4.86 3.08 -22.67
N LYS A 19 4.38 4.02 -23.51
CA LYS A 19 3.61 5.19 -23.08
C LYS A 19 2.28 4.80 -22.44
N GLU A 20 1.47 4.01 -23.14
CA GLU A 20 0.18 3.53 -22.62
C GLU A 20 0.38 2.70 -21.34
N SER A 21 1.41 1.86 -21.29
CA SER A 21 1.74 1.08 -20.10
C SER A 21 2.06 1.98 -18.89
N ALA A 22 2.80 3.06 -19.11
CA ALA A 22 3.10 4.05 -18.08
C ALA A 22 1.84 4.79 -17.61
N GLU A 23 0.99 5.21 -18.55
CA GLU A 23 -0.28 5.90 -18.25
C GLU A 23 -1.23 5.02 -17.45
N ILE A 24 -1.37 3.74 -17.80
CA ILE A 24 -2.21 2.77 -17.07
C ILE A 24 -1.69 2.58 -15.64
N VAL A 25 -0.38 2.41 -15.46
CA VAL A 25 0.21 2.22 -14.13
C VAL A 25 0.01 3.46 -13.27
N GLU A 26 0.22 4.66 -13.82
CA GLU A 26 0.00 5.91 -13.09
C GLU A 26 -1.47 6.05 -12.68
N LEU A 27 -2.40 5.80 -13.61
CA LEU A 27 -3.83 5.84 -13.35
C LEU A 27 -4.24 4.90 -12.21
N VAL A 28 -3.69 3.68 -12.16
CA VAL A 28 -3.95 2.76 -11.03
C VAL A 28 -3.49 3.37 -9.71
N PHE A 29 -2.29 3.96 -9.65
CA PHE A 29 -1.80 4.59 -8.43
C PHE A 29 -2.61 5.83 -8.04
N ASP A 30 -3.07 6.62 -9.00
CA ASP A 30 -3.92 7.79 -8.77
C ASP A 30 -5.27 7.37 -8.19
N LEU A 31 -5.95 6.39 -8.78
CA LEU A 31 -7.20 5.84 -8.25
C LEU A 31 -7.02 5.29 -6.83
N MET A 32 -5.88 4.63 -6.56
CA MET A 32 -5.57 4.16 -5.20
C MET A 32 -5.39 5.34 -4.23
N LYS A 33 -4.64 6.38 -4.61
CA LYS A 33 -4.42 7.59 -3.80
C LYS A 33 -5.75 8.26 -3.46
N GLU A 34 -6.57 8.58 -4.47
CA GLU A 34 -7.86 9.24 -4.29
C GLU A 34 -8.81 8.45 -3.38
N THR A 35 -8.87 7.13 -3.55
CA THR A 35 -9.71 6.25 -2.73
C THR A 35 -9.25 6.26 -1.27
N LEU A 36 -7.94 6.15 -1.03
CA LEU A 36 -7.40 6.12 0.33
C LEU A 36 -7.47 7.50 1.02
N GLU A 37 -7.34 8.59 0.28
CA GLU A 37 -7.51 9.96 0.80
C GLU A 37 -8.92 10.18 1.35
N LYS A 38 -9.95 9.65 0.68
CA LYS A 38 -11.33 9.64 1.16
C LYS A 38 -11.55 8.77 2.41
N GLY A 39 -10.60 7.88 2.71
CA GLY A 39 -10.69 6.96 3.84
C GLY A 39 -11.34 5.62 3.49
N ASP A 40 -11.66 5.42 2.21
CA ASP A 40 -12.24 4.19 1.70
C ASP A 40 -11.21 3.05 1.68
N LYS A 41 -11.74 1.83 1.63
CA LYS A 41 -10.93 0.61 1.64
C LYS A 41 -10.75 0.10 0.22
N ILE A 42 -9.52 -0.22 -0.14
CA ILE A 42 -9.23 -0.91 -1.40
C ILE A 42 -9.10 -2.40 -1.09
N LYS A 43 -9.87 -3.23 -1.79
CA LYS A 43 -9.82 -4.69 -1.69
C LYS A 43 -9.40 -5.25 -3.04
N ILE A 44 -8.31 -6.02 -3.05
CA ILE A 44 -7.82 -6.71 -4.23
C ILE A 44 -7.89 -8.21 -3.92
N SER A 45 -8.83 -8.90 -4.58
CA SER A 45 -9.03 -10.34 -4.39
C SER A 45 -7.72 -11.10 -4.65
N GLY A 46 -7.45 -12.13 -3.85
CA GLY A 46 -6.19 -12.88 -3.93
C GLY A 46 -4.95 -12.15 -3.41
N PHE A 47 -4.94 -10.81 -3.33
CA PHE A 47 -3.77 -10.04 -2.89
C PHE A 47 -3.90 -9.52 -1.45
N GLY A 48 -4.92 -8.73 -1.16
CA GLY A 48 -5.12 -8.17 0.18
C GLY A 48 -5.98 -6.92 0.22
N ASN A 49 -5.94 -6.24 1.37
CA ASN A 49 -6.74 -5.05 1.63
C ASN A 49 -5.87 -3.89 2.13
N PHE A 50 -6.10 -2.70 1.57
CA PHE A 50 -5.55 -1.44 2.06
C PHE A 50 -6.63 -0.72 2.86
N VAL A 51 -6.30 -0.35 4.10
CA VAL A 51 -7.25 0.26 5.04
C VAL A 51 -6.59 1.46 5.71
N VAL A 52 -7.20 2.63 5.57
CA VAL A 52 -6.82 3.79 6.37
C VAL A 52 -7.44 3.68 7.75
N ARG A 53 -6.62 3.86 8.78
CA ARG A 53 -7.04 3.86 10.19
C ARG A 53 -6.70 5.18 10.83
N GLN A 54 -7.60 5.70 11.64
CA GLN A 54 -7.32 6.85 12.49
C GLN A 54 -6.71 6.38 13.81
N LYS A 55 -5.51 6.87 14.13
CA LYS A 55 -4.83 6.63 15.40
C LYS A 55 -5.16 7.79 16.33
N ARG A 56 -5.68 7.46 17.51
CA ARG A 56 -5.92 8.43 18.59
C ARG A 56 -4.58 8.93 19.15
N PRO A 57 -4.54 10.16 19.69
CA PRO A 57 -3.35 10.65 20.37
C PRO A 57 -3.07 9.80 21.61
N ARG A 58 -1.80 9.67 21.99
CA ARG A 58 -1.37 8.90 23.16
C ARG A 58 -0.04 9.41 23.67
N ILE A 59 0.25 9.18 24.94
CA ILE A 59 1.56 9.46 25.51
C ILE A 59 2.51 8.30 25.18
N GLY A 60 3.65 8.64 24.57
CA GLY A 60 4.81 7.77 24.40
C GLY A 60 5.96 8.22 25.30
N ARG A 61 7.11 7.56 25.17
CA ARG A 61 8.35 7.98 25.83
C ARG A 61 9.48 8.12 24.82
N ASN A 62 10.32 9.14 25.02
CA ASN A 62 11.57 9.26 24.28
C ASN A 62 12.46 8.05 24.61
N PRO A 63 12.91 7.25 23.63
CA PRO A 63 13.79 6.12 23.88
C PRO A 63 15.15 6.51 24.49
N GLN A 64 15.62 7.73 24.25
CA GLN A 64 16.92 8.22 24.72
C GLN A 64 16.84 8.88 26.11
N THR A 65 15.80 9.68 26.38
CA THR A 65 15.68 10.47 27.62
C THR A 65 14.65 9.92 28.62
N GLY A 66 13.74 9.04 28.18
CA GLY A 66 12.65 8.51 29.00
C GLY A 66 11.49 9.49 29.24
N GLU A 67 11.62 10.74 28.80
CA GLU A 67 10.61 11.77 28.96
C GLU A 67 9.32 11.43 28.22
N SER A 68 8.19 11.87 28.78
CA SER A 68 6.87 11.65 28.18
C SER A 68 6.66 12.60 27.01
N ILE A 69 6.28 12.06 25.85
CA ILE A 69 6.00 12.84 24.63
C ILE A 69 4.60 12.51 24.14
N GLU A 70 3.81 13.53 23.82
CA GLU A 70 2.53 13.32 23.15
C GLU A 70 2.74 12.91 21.68
N ILE A 71 2.16 11.77 21.31
CA ILE A 71 2.08 11.32 19.93
C ILE A 71 0.72 11.76 19.40
N SER A 72 0.73 12.73 18.48
CA SER A 72 -0.47 13.32 17.91
C SER A 72 -1.34 12.32 17.14
N SER A 73 -2.62 12.64 17.04
CA SER A 73 -3.57 11.87 16.23
C SER A 73 -3.16 11.92 14.75
N ARG A 74 -3.28 10.80 14.04
CA ARG A 74 -2.90 10.72 12.62
C ARG A 74 -3.63 9.62 11.89
N ARG A 75 -3.69 9.73 10.56
CA ARG A 75 -4.14 8.64 9.69
C ARG A 75 -2.94 7.75 9.36
N VAL A 76 -3.15 6.44 9.37
CA VAL A 76 -2.15 5.45 8.97
C VAL A 76 -2.76 4.50 7.95
N LEU A 77 -2.00 4.18 6.91
CA LEU A 77 -2.37 3.13 5.97
C LEU A 77 -1.91 1.77 6.51
N THR A 78 -2.78 0.77 6.47
CA THR A 78 -2.44 -0.61 6.81
C THR A 78 -2.77 -1.52 5.64
N PHE A 79 -1.78 -2.26 5.16
CA PHE A 79 -2.00 -3.38 4.25
C PHE A 79 -2.25 -4.67 5.05
N ARG A 80 -3.27 -5.43 4.68
CA ARG A 80 -3.55 -6.76 5.23
C ARG A 80 -3.50 -7.78 4.09
N PRO A 81 -2.45 -8.63 4.03
CA PRO A 81 -2.34 -9.63 2.97
C PRO A 81 -3.47 -10.66 3.07
N SER A 82 -3.95 -11.11 1.90
CA SER A 82 -4.96 -12.17 1.80
C SER A 82 -4.42 -13.51 2.30
N GLN A 83 -5.29 -14.48 2.56
CA GLN A 83 -4.84 -15.83 2.88
C GLN A 83 -4.15 -16.50 1.69
N VAL A 84 -4.58 -16.22 0.45
CA VAL A 84 -3.95 -16.73 -0.77
C VAL A 84 -2.50 -16.24 -0.88
N LEU A 85 -2.27 -14.94 -0.68
CA LEU A 85 -0.93 -14.36 -0.70
C LEU A 85 -0.07 -14.89 0.44
N LYS A 86 -0.62 -14.98 1.66
CA LYS A 86 0.11 -15.57 2.80
C LYS A 86 0.49 -17.03 2.54
N ALA A 87 -0.42 -17.84 2.00
CA ALA A 87 -0.16 -19.23 1.68
C ALA A 87 0.96 -19.33 0.64
N ALA A 88 0.85 -18.59 -0.47
CA ALA A 88 1.86 -18.54 -1.53
C ALA A 88 3.27 -18.18 -1.03
N LEU A 89 3.36 -17.27 -0.05
CA LEU A 89 4.63 -16.88 0.57
C LEU A 89 5.22 -17.94 1.51
N ASN A 90 4.41 -18.86 2.02
CA ASN A 90 4.83 -19.87 2.99
C ASN A 90 4.85 -21.31 2.42
N THR A 91 4.49 -21.51 1.15
CA THR A 91 4.45 -22.82 0.46
C THR A 91 5.81 -23.51 0.25
N GLY A 92 6.89 -22.99 0.85
CA GLY A 92 8.24 -23.55 0.80
C GLY A 92 8.83 -23.87 2.18
N LYS A 93 7.97 -24.10 3.18
CA LYS A 93 8.34 -24.71 4.47
C LYS A 93 7.77 -26.12 4.57
#